data_AF-A0A183UYV6-F1
#
_entry.id   AF-A0A183UYV6-F1
#
_cell.length_a   1.000
_cell.length_b   1.000
_cell.length_c   1.000
_cell.angle_alpha   90.00
_cell.angle_beta   90.00
_cell.angle_gamma   90.00
#
_symmetry.space_group_name_H-M   'P 1'
#
loop_
_entity.id
_entity.type
_entity.pdbx_description
1 polymer ?
#
loop_
_entity_poly.entity_id
_entity_poly.type
_entity_poly.pdbx_seq_one_letter_code
_entity_poly.pdbx_strand_id
1 'polypeptide(L)'
;MKNDVYSSYTLYMPQNFSGVKSTLIYPCNDKHIAKYREQKRFVINETAEDYRTITLPYIEQNQMCLGWVYNILEHKAEADRIIYEDPDPHNGFIMAPDLKWSGEQIECLYVQALVRRKGIKSIRDLTANDLPLLEGIRDKGLNAIREKYGIDKHQICAYFHYQPSFYHLHVHFIHVSYDAPASGVAKAILLENVINNLKLIPDFYKRSTLTFTLKEQDPLLALFREAKHW
;
A
#
# COMPACT_ATOMS: atom_id res chain seq x y z
N MET A 1 32.25 -20.46 -0.76
CA MET A 1 32.93 -19.42 -1.58
C MET A 1 33.79 -18.58 -0.65
N LYS A 2 35.03 -18.21 -1.02
CA LYS A 2 35.89 -17.32 -0.22
C LYS A 2 36.52 -16.26 -1.14
N ASN A 3 36.43 -15.00 -0.76
CA ASN A 3 37.12 -13.88 -1.38
C ASN A 3 37.66 -12.96 -0.27
N ASP A 4 38.99 -12.89 -0.16
CA ASP A 4 39.69 -12.18 0.92
C ASP A 4 39.15 -12.57 2.32
N VAL A 5 38.56 -11.60 3.05
CA VAL A 5 37.99 -11.80 4.39
C VAL A 5 36.54 -12.31 4.36
N TYR A 6 35.89 -12.37 3.19
CA TYR A 6 34.51 -12.84 3.06
C TYR A 6 34.47 -14.32 2.71
N SER A 7 33.74 -15.11 3.51
CA SER A 7 33.51 -16.52 3.25
C SER A 7 32.06 -16.91 3.51
N SER A 8 31.50 -17.73 2.62
CA SER A 8 30.13 -18.26 2.70
C SER A 8 30.18 -19.78 2.87
N TYR A 9 29.42 -20.27 3.85
CA TYR A 9 29.32 -21.67 4.25
C TYR A 9 27.84 -22.08 4.33
N THR A 10 27.58 -23.37 4.13
CA THR A 10 26.29 -23.98 4.47
C THR A 10 26.40 -24.58 5.86
N LEU A 11 25.54 -24.14 6.78
CA LEU A 11 25.49 -24.65 8.15
C LEU A 11 24.29 -25.58 8.31
N TYR A 12 24.49 -26.72 8.95
CA TYR A 12 23.42 -27.64 9.34
C TYR A 12 23.04 -27.37 10.80
N MET A 13 21.83 -26.86 11.02
CA MET A 13 21.37 -26.42 12.34
C MET A 13 20.94 -27.60 13.23
N PRO A 14 21.17 -27.53 14.56
CA PRO A 14 20.61 -28.49 15.50
C PRO A 14 19.07 -28.41 15.58
N GLN A 15 18.44 -29.47 16.09
CA GLN A 15 16.97 -29.64 16.06
C GLN A 15 16.18 -28.52 16.75
N ASN A 16 16.74 -27.91 17.80
CA ASN A 16 16.09 -26.81 18.52
C ASN A 16 15.97 -25.51 17.68
N PHE A 17 16.69 -25.40 16.56
CA PHE A 17 16.62 -24.29 15.62
C PHE A 17 15.94 -24.67 14.29
N SER A 18 15.44 -25.90 14.14
CA SER A 18 14.85 -26.40 12.89
C SER A 18 13.32 -26.34 12.85
N GLY A 19 12.69 -25.50 13.68
CA GLY A 19 11.24 -25.34 13.72
C GLY A 19 10.71 -24.69 12.44
N VAL A 20 9.64 -25.25 11.86
CA VAL A 20 8.96 -24.70 10.68
C VAL A 20 7.56 -24.27 11.04
N LYS A 21 7.27 -22.97 10.91
CA LYS A 21 5.89 -22.45 11.03
C LYS A 21 5.05 -23.00 9.87
N SER A 22 4.01 -23.75 10.19
CA SER A 22 3.12 -24.37 9.21
C SER A 22 1.69 -23.85 9.36
N THR A 23 1.05 -23.51 8.25
CA THR A 23 -0.35 -23.05 8.20
C THR A 23 -1.14 -23.97 7.26
N LEU A 24 -2.23 -24.57 7.74
CA LEU A 24 -3.12 -25.43 6.96
C LEU A 24 -4.39 -24.68 6.55
N ILE A 25 -4.74 -24.72 5.27
CA ILE A 25 -6.02 -24.22 4.74
C ILE A 25 -6.87 -25.43 4.31
N TYR A 26 -7.95 -25.70 5.04
CA TYR A 26 -8.85 -26.82 4.75
C TYR A 26 -10.32 -26.48 5.10
N PRO A 27 -11.29 -26.71 4.19
CA PRO A 27 -11.11 -27.15 2.80
C PRO A 27 -10.49 -26.05 1.92
N CYS A 28 -9.63 -26.45 1.00
CA CYS A 28 -9.06 -25.55 0.00
C CYS A 28 -10.04 -25.41 -1.18
N ASN A 29 -10.16 -24.20 -1.75
CA ASN A 29 -10.98 -23.94 -2.93
C ASN A 29 -10.15 -23.26 -4.01
N ASP A 30 -10.69 -23.13 -5.23
CA ASP A 30 -9.94 -22.56 -6.36
C ASP A 30 -9.47 -21.13 -6.13
N LYS A 31 -10.20 -20.33 -5.32
CA LYS A 31 -9.78 -18.98 -4.95
C LYS A 31 -8.54 -19.01 -4.05
N HIS A 32 -8.46 -19.94 -3.09
CA HIS A 32 -7.27 -20.15 -2.27
C HIS A 32 -6.08 -20.59 -3.14
N ILE A 33 -6.28 -21.53 -4.06
CA ILE A 33 -5.22 -22.01 -4.97
C ILE A 33 -4.71 -20.86 -5.84
N ALA A 34 -5.60 -20.11 -6.51
CA ALA A 34 -5.22 -19.00 -7.37
C ALA A 34 -4.46 -17.89 -6.62
N LYS A 35 -4.82 -17.65 -5.35
CA LYS A 35 -4.16 -16.65 -4.49
C LYS A 35 -2.69 -17.00 -4.21
N TYR A 36 -2.40 -18.27 -3.90
CA TYR A 36 -1.07 -18.71 -3.47
C TYR A 36 -0.22 -19.34 -4.59
N ARG A 37 -0.82 -19.69 -5.73
CA ARG A 37 -0.09 -20.16 -6.91
C ARG A 37 0.91 -19.09 -7.36
N GLU A 38 2.15 -19.52 -7.59
CA GLU A 38 3.18 -18.66 -8.16
C GLU A 38 2.75 -18.19 -9.55
N GLN A 39 2.93 -16.90 -9.82
CA GLN A 39 2.56 -16.29 -11.09
C GLN A 39 3.71 -15.40 -11.55
N LYS A 40 3.97 -15.41 -12.87
CA LYS A 40 4.87 -14.43 -13.48
C LYS A 40 4.35 -13.03 -13.20
N ARG A 41 5.29 -12.09 -13.05
CA ARG A 41 4.99 -10.68 -12.84
C ARG A 41 5.52 -9.88 -14.02
N PHE A 42 4.73 -8.91 -14.44
CA PHE A 42 5.02 -8.04 -15.58
C PHE A 42 5.06 -6.60 -15.10
N VAL A 43 6.07 -5.86 -15.53
CA VAL A 43 6.18 -4.42 -15.27
C VAL A 43 5.37 -3.68 -16.32
N ILE A 44 4.51 -2.78 -15.87
CA ILE A 44 3.69 -1.89 -16.69
C ILE A 44 4.17 -0.47 -16.47
N ASN A 45 4.38 0.27 -17.56
CA ASN A 45 4.63 1.70 -17.55
C ASN A 45 3.38 2.40 -18.10
N GLU A 46 2.44 2.74 -17.23
CA GLU A 46 1.15 3.29 -17.61
C GLU A 46 1.26 4.80 -17.83
N THR A 47 1.06 5.25 -19.06
CA THR A 47 0.97 6.68 -19.38
C THR A 47 -0.35 7.27 -18.88
N ALA A 48 -0.46 8.59 -18.85
CA ALA A 48 -1.73 9.25 -18.53
C ALA A 48 -2.88 8.84 -19.49
N GLU A 49 -2.56 8.56 -20.75
CA GLU A 49 -3.56 8.09 -21.73
C GLU A 49 -3.97 6.65 -21.46
N ASP A 50 -3.02 5.78 -21.13
CA ASP A 50 -3.32 4.38 -20.76
C ASP A 50 -4.22 4.34 -19.52
N TYR A 51 -3.97 5.21 -18.53
CA TYR A 51 -4.86 5.31 -17.38
C TYR A 51 -6.30 5.65 -17.80
N ARG A 52 -6.48 6.67 -18.66
CA ARG A 52 -7.81 7.12 -19.09
C ARG A 52 -8.54 6.09 -19.94
N THR A 53 -7.83 5.37 -20.80
CA THR A 53 -8.43 4.51 -21.83
C THR A 53 -8.51 3.04 -21.44
N ILE A 54 -7.65 2.59 -20.52
CA ILE A 54 -7.53 1.18 -20.13
C ILE A 54 -7.89 1.02 -18.65
N THR A 55 -7.13 1.66 -17.78
CA THR A 55 -7.18 1.37 -16.33
C THR A 55 -8.41 1.95 -15.67
N LEU A 56 -8.76 3.21 -15.92
CA LEU A 56 -9.91 3.87 -15.31
C LEU A 56 -11.23 3.17 -15.69
N PRO A 57 -11.51 2.83 -16.97
CA PRO A 57 -12.67 2.03 -17.33
C PRO A 57 -12.71 0.68 -16.63
N TYR A 58 -11.56 0.00 -16.51
CA TYR A 58 -11.46 -1.25 -15.77
C TYR A 58 -11.81 -1.07 -14.29
N ILE A 59 -11.30 -0.01 -13.65
CA ILE A 59 -11.61 0.31 -12.25
C ILE A 59 -13.11 0.55 -12.08
N GLU A 60 -13.70 1.40 -12.91
CA GLU A 60 -15.12 1.76 -12.80
C GLU A 60 -16.05 0.55 -12.95
N GLN A 61 -15.64 -0.45 -13.73
CA GLN A 61 -16.39 -1.69 -13.92
C GLN A 61 -16.14 -2.74 -12.83
N ASN A 62 -14.93 -2.81 -12.28
CA ASN A 62 -14.48 -3.93 -11.44
C ASN A 62 -14.18 -3.56 -9.99
N GLN A 63 -14.39 -2.30 -9.58
CA GLN A 63 -14.09 -1.84 -8.23
C GLN A 63 -14.87 -2.65 -7.18
N MET A 64 -14.14 -3.15 -6.18
CA MET A 64 -14.73 -3.83 -5.03
C MET A 64 -15.60 -2.89 -4.19
N CYS A 65 -16.60 -3.45 -3.51
CA CYS A 65 -17.42 -2.69 -2.56
C CYS A 65 -16.55 -2.08 -1.44
N LEU A 66 -16.66 -0.77 -1.26
CA LEU A 66 -15.94 0.01 -0.24
C LEU A 66 -16.72 0.12 1.09
N GLY A 67 -17.79 -0.66 1.28
CA GLY A 67 -18.64 -0.58 2.46
C GLY A 67 -17.87 -0.77 3.77
N TRP A 68 -16.87 -1.63 3.79
CA TRP A 68 -16.01 -1.82 4.96
C TRP A 68 -15.19 -0.57 5.31
N VAL A 69 -14.68 0.17 4.30
CA VAL A 69 -13.96 1.44 4.50
C VAL A 69 -14.90 2.46 5.14
N TYR A 70 -16.12 2.58 4.60
CA TYR A 70 -17.10 3.53 5.11
C TYR A 70 -17.58 3.16 6.52
N ASN A 71 -17.69 1.88 6.85
CA ASN A 71 -17.99 1.44 8.21
C ASN A 71 -16.93 1.91 9.22
N ILE A 72 -15.64 1.92 8.85
CA ILE A 72 -14.58 2.48 9.70
C ILE A 72 -14.73 4.00 9.80
N LEU A 73 -14.90 4.70 8.67
CA LEU A 73 -14.99 6.16 8.63
C LEU A 73 -16.21 6.74 9.37
N GLU A 74 -17.27 5.93 9.51
CA GLU A 74 -18.53 6.23 10.20
C GLU A 74 -18.62 5.56 11.59
N HIS A 75 -17.50 5.00 12.09
CA HIS A 75 -17.39 4.35 13.41
C HIS A 75 -18.36 3.19 13.65
N LYS A 76 -18.86 2.56 12.58
CA LYS A 76 -19.70 1.36 12.63
C LYS A 76 -18.90 0.08 12.82
N ALA A 77 -17.60 0.11 12.53
CA ALA A 77 -16.68 -1.02 12.71
C ALA A 77 -15.28 -0.52 13.09
N GLU A 78 -14.53 -1.32 13.87
CA GLU A 78 -13.13 -1.09 14.26
C GLU A 78 -12.84 0.25 14.95
N ALA A 79 -13.85 0.90 15.52
CA ALA A 79 -13.72 2.21 16.16
C ALA A 79 -12.77 2.19 17.36
N ASP A 80 -12.70 1.06 18.08
CA ASP A 80 -11.80 0.81 19.21
C ASP A 80 -10.32 0.73 18.82
N ARG A 81 -10.03 0.48 17.53
CA ARG A 81 -8.67 0.35 17.00
C ARG A 81 -8.11 1.66 16.46
N ILE A 82 -8.91 2.71 16.40
CA ILE A 82 -8.49 4.03 15.91
C ILE A 82 -7.45 4.62 16.87
N ILE A 83 -6.29 5.00 16.33
CA ILE A 83 -5.22 5.65 17.10
C ILE A 83 -5.19 7.17 16.92
N TYR A 84 -5.78 7.67 15.83
CA TYR A 84 -5.89 9.09 15.55
C TYR A 84 -7.03 9.35 14.58
N GLU A 85 -7.67 10.50 14.72
CA GLU A 85 -8.73 10.95 13.83
C GLU A 85 -8.68 12.47 13.66
N ASP A 86 -8.70 12.89 12.41
CA ASP A 86 -9.05 14.25 12.02
C ASP A 86 -10.47 14.23 11.42
N PRO A 87 -11.45 14.89 12.05
CA PRO A 87 -12.85 14.84 11.62
C PRO A 87 -13.17 15.71 10.39
N ASP A 88 -12.22 16.50 9.89
CA ASP A 88 -12.47 17.38 8.74
C ASP A 88 -12.97 16.57 7.52
N PRO A 89 -14.09 16.96 6.89
CA PRO A 89 -14.69 16.16 5.82
C PRO A 89 -13.87 16.18 4.51
N HIS A 90 -12.96 17.14 4.34
CA HIS A 90 -12.19 17.34 3.11
C HIS A 90 -10.72 16.92 3.26
N ASN A 91 -10.09 17.34 4.35
CA ASN A 91 -8.67 17.14 4.66
C ASN A 91 -8.45 16.19 5.85
N GLY A 92 -9.52 15.67 6.45
CA GLY A 92 -9.44 14.74 7.56
C GLY A 92 -9.27 13.28 7.14
N PHE A 93 -8.87 12.45 8.10
CA PHE A 93 -8.56 11.05 7.93
C PHE A 93 -8.62 10.30 9.28
N ILE A 94 -8.75 8.98 9.23
CA ILE A 94 -8.64 8.08 10.39
C ILE A 94 -7.38 7.25 10.25
N MET A 95 -6.66 7.04 11.36
CA MET A 95 -5.57 6.08 11.44
C MET A 95 -5.91 4.90 12.33
N ALA A 96 -5.62 3.70 11.83
CA ALA A 96 -5.77 2.46 12.57
C ALA A 96 -4.66 1.45 12.19
N PRO A 97 -4.28 0.53 13.09
CA PRO A 97 -3.40 -0.59 12.77
C PRO A 97 -3.92 -1.42 11.59
N ASP A 98 -3.04 -1.79 10.64
CA ASP A 98 -3.38 -2.71 9.56
C ASP A 98 -3.70 -4.10 10.15
N LEU A 99 -4.61 -4.85 9.51
CA LEU A 99 -4.95 -6.22 9.90
C LEU A 99 -3.75 -7.17 9.93
N LYS A 100 -2.67 -6.87 9.22
CA LYS A 100 -1.45 -7.69 9.16
C LYS A 100 -0.56 -7.53 10.39
N TRP A 101 -0.76 -6.51 11.23
CA TRP A 101 0.09 -6.28 12.39
C TRP A 101 -0.61 -6.71 13.69
N SER A 102 0.06 -7.55 14.48
CA SER A 102 -0.48 -8.05 15.76
C SER A 102 -0.48 -7.01 16.87
N GLY A 103 0.26 -5.91 16.73
CA GLY A 103 0.45 -4.91 17.79
C GLY A 103 1.52 -5.28 18.82
N GLU A 104 2.16 -6.46 18.71
CA GLU A 104 3.13 -6.94 19.70
C GLU A 104 4.58 -6.53 19.36
N GLN A 105 5.01 -6.80 18.13
CA GLN A 105 6.37 -6.50 17.68
C GLN A 105 6.40 -5.15 16.99
N ILE A 106 7.07 -4.19 17.61
CA ILE A 106 7.06 -2.80 17.15
C ILE A 106 7.88 -2.61 15.87
N GLU A 107 8.89 -3.45 15.67
CA GLU A 107 9.72 -3.49 14.47
C GLU A 107 8.90 -3.92 13.25
N CYS A 108 7.73 -4.52 13.47
CA CYS A 108 6.76 -4.91 12.45
C CYS A 108 5.56 -3.93 12.38
N LEU A 109 5.66 -2.73 12.97
CA LEU A 109 4.57 -1.75 12.98
C LEU A 109 4.02 -1.53 11.58
N TYR A 110 2.69 -1.61 11.48
CA TYR A 110 1.95 -1.32 10.27
C TYR A 110 0.64 -0.60 10.62
N VAL A 111 0.54 0.66 10.25
CA VAL A 111 -0.64 1.52 10.42
C VAL A 111 -1.09 2.04 9.06
N GLN A 112 -2.39 2.27 8.90
CA GLN A 112 -2.95 2.88 7.71
C GLN A 112 -3.71 4.15 8.05
N ALA A 113 -3.60 5.17 7.20
CA ALA A 113 -4.47 6.34 7.20
C ALA A 113 -5.51 6.20 6.08
N LEU A 114 -6.80 6.28 6.42
CA LEU A 114 -7.94 6.28 5.50
C LEU A 114 -8.51 7.69 5.41
N VAL A 115 -8.51 8.30 4.23
CA VAL A 115 -9.02 9.67 4.07
C VAL A 115 -10.53 9.71 4.23
N ARG A 116 -11.09 10.80 4.79
CA ARG A 116 -12.54 10.97 4.90
C ARG A 116 -13.19 11.30 3.57
N ARG A 117 -12.53 12.13 2.76
CA ARG A 117 -13.03 12.59 1.47
C ARG A 117 -13.25 11.42 0.52
N LYS A 118 -14.50 11.20 0.11
CA LYS A 118 -14.87 10.14 -0.83
C LYS A 118 -14.44 10.49 -2.27
N GLY A 119 -14.28 9.46 -3.10
CA GLY A 119 -14.08 9.62 -4.55
C GLY A 119 -12.63 9.77 -5.02
N ILE A 120 -11.66 9.89 -4.10
CA ILE A 120 -10.23 9.81 -4.46
C ILE A 120 -9.83 8.33 -4.56
N LYS A 121 -9.63 7.82 -5.77
CA LYS A 121 -9.37 6.40 -6.03
C LYS A 121 -7.92 6.01 -5.75
N SER A 122 -6.99 6.86 -6.15
CA SER A 122 -5.54 6.63 -6.01
C SER A 122 -4.77 7.94 -6.15
N ILE A 123 -3.43 7.86 -6.18
CA ILE A 123 -2.57 9.02 -6.44
C ILE A 123 -2.83 9.68 -7.80
N ARG A 124 -3.43 8.98 -8.78
CA ARG A 124 -3.82 9.56 -10.09
C ARG A 124 -4.80 10.73 -9.96
N ASP A 125 -5.60 10.74 -8.90
CA ASP A 125 -6.61 11.78 -8.67
C ASP A 125 -6.04 12.99 -7.92
N LEU A 126 -4.81 12.89 -7.37
CA LEU A 126 -4.21 13.93 -6.55
C LEU A 126 -3.70 15.12 -7.38
N THR A 127 -3.87 16.30 -6.80
CA THR A 127 -3.48 17.61 -7.31
C THR A 127 -2.89 18.48 -6.20
N ALA A 128 -2.35 19.65 -6.53
CA ALA A 128 -1.89 20.62 -5.52
C ALA A 128 -2.97 21.03 -4.51
N ASN A 129 -4.26 20.97 -4.87
CA ASN A 129 -5.36 21.27 -3.93
C ASN A 129 -5.42 20.27 -2.76
N ASP A 130 -4.78 19.12 -2.91
CA ASP A 130 -4.77 18.04 -1.92
C ASP A 130 -3.57 18.12 -0.99
N LEU A 131 -2.66 19.08 -1.19
CA LEU A 131 -1.51 19.29 -0.32
C LEU A 131 -1.89 19.43 1.17
N PRO A 132 -2.95 20.17 1.56
CA PRO A 132 -3.34 20.26 2.97
C PRO A 132 -3.71 18.90 3.59
N LEU A 133 -4.42 18.05 2.84
CA LEU A 133 -4.73 16.66 3.23
C LEU A 133 -3.45 15.83 3.38
N LEU A 134 -2.55 15.89 2.38
CA LEU A 134 -1.35 15.07 2.35
C LEU A 134 -0.33 15.45 3.43
N GLU A 135 -0.10 16.75 3.63
CA GLU A 135 0.75 17.28 4.69
C GLU A 135 0.13 17.03 6.06
N GLY A 136 -1.20 17.15 6.18
CA GLY A 136 -1.95 16.76 7.36
C GLY A 136 -1.73 15.29 7.73
N ILE A 137 -1.88 14.36 6.77
CA ILE A 137 -1.62 12.93 6.97
C ILE A 137 -0.18 12.69 7.42
N ARG A 138 0.81 13.34 6.79
CA ARG A 138 2.22 13.21 7.16
C ARG A 138 2.44 13.67 8.60
N ASP A 139 2.11 14.91 8.91
CA ASP A 139 2.53 15.56 10.15
C ASP A 139 1.74 15.04 11.35
N LYS A 140 0.41 15.00 11.24
CA LYS A 140 -0.46 14.48 12.30
C LYS A 140 -0.30 12.98 12.46
N GLY A 141 -0.10 12.25 11.36
CA GLY A 141 0.06 10.80 11.43
C GLY A 141 1.37 10.34 12.06
N LEU A 142 2.49 10.98 11.72
CA LEU A 142 3.77 10.71 12.39
C LEU A 142 3.73 11.09 13.87
N ASN A 143 3.07 12.20 14.23
CA ASN A 143 2.87 12.58 15.62
C ASN A 143 2.02 11.56 16.39
N ALA A 144 0.92 11.09 15.82
CA ALA A 144 0.07 10.07 16.42
C ALA A 144 0.82 8.76 16.66
N ILE A 145 1.64 8.31 15.70
CA ILE A 145 2.47 7.11 15.86
C ILE A 145 3.48 7.31 17.00
N ARG A 146 4.12 8.48 17.07
CA ARG A 146 5.06 8.80 18.14
C ARG A 146 4.38 8.82 19.51
N GLU A 147 3.22 9.45 19.63
CA GLU A 147 2.48 9.55 20.90
C GLU A 147 1.96 8.18 21.36
N LYS A 148 1.45 7.37 20.44
CA LYS A 148 0.88 6.07 20.77
C LYS A 148 1.93 5.00 21.06
N TYR A 149 3.04 5.02 20.33
CA TYR A 149 4.01 3.92 20.31
C TYR A 149 5.45 4.31 20.67
N GLY A 150 5.74 5.59 20.87
CA GLY A 150 7.08 6.05 21.23
C GLY A 150 8.12 5.97 20.09
N ILE A 151 7.70 5.76 18.84
CA ILE A 151 8.61 5.63 17.70
C ILE A 151 8.93 7.01 17.12
N ASP A 152 10.21 7.26 16.84
CA ASP A 152 10.63 8.49 16.18
C ASP A 152 10.16 8.54 14.71
N LYS A 153 9.78 9.72 14.24
CA LYS A 153 9.27 9.91 12.88
C LYS A 153 10.24 9.44 11.78
N HIS A 154 11.55 9.49 12.02
CA HIS A 154 12.57 9.05 11.06
C HIS A 154 12.68 7.52 10.99
N GLN A 155 12.05 6.80 11.93
CA GLN A 155 11.92 5.35 11.90
C GLN A 155 10.64 4.88 11.20
N ILE A 156 9.88 5.80 10.57
CA ILE A 156 8.65 5.47 9.87
C ILE A 156 8.77 5.77 8.37
N CYS A 157 8.42 4.80 7.54
CA CYS A 157 8.24 4.96 6.11
C CYS A 157 6.75 5.11 5.79
N ALA A 158 6.36 6.23 5.16
CA ALA A 158 4.99 6.49 4.74
C ALA A 158 4.86 6.48 3.21
N TYR A 159 3.90 5.72 2.66
CA TYR A 159 3.76 5.54 1.21
C TYR A 159 2.35 5.15 0.77
N PHE A 160 2.06 5.37 -0.51
CA PHE A 160 0.89 4.88 -1.23
C PHE A 160 1.22 3.60 -1.98
N HIS A 161 0.22 2.74 -2.20
CA HIS A 161 0.30 1.71 -3.22
C HIS A 161 -0.21 2.22 -4.57
N TYR A 162 0.49 1.83 -5.65
CA TYR A 162 0.00 1.98 -7.01
C TYR A 162 0.24 0.70 -7.84
N GLN A 163 -0.78 0.02 -8.37
CA GLN A 163 -2.20 0.20 -8.09
C GLN A 163 -2.54 -0.11 -6.61
N PRO A 164 -3.53 0.53 -5.98
CA PRO A 164 -3.96 0.18 -4.63
C PRO A 164 -4.74 -1.14 -4.60
N SER A 165 -4.87 -1.76 -3.42
CA SER A 165 -5.70 -2.97 -3.24
C SER A 165 -7.20 -2.68 -3.27
N PHE A 166 -7.59 -1.43 -3.00
CA PHE A 166 -8.94 -0.91 -3.10
C PHE A 166 -8.87 0.58 -3.44
N TYR A 167 -9.82 1.08 -4.23
CA TYR A 167 -9.79 2.42 -4.81
C TYR A 167 -10.48 3.46 -3.91
N HIS A 168 -9.94 3.62 -2.71
CA HIS A 168 -10.19 4.74 -1.80
C HIS A 168 -8.84 5.14 -1.21
N LEU A 169 -8.43 6.39 -1.35
CA LEU A 169 -7.07 6.82 -1.02
C LEU A 169 -6.72 6.47 0.43
N HIS A 170 -5.56 5.83 0.58
CA HIS A 170 -5.01 5.46 1.87
C HIS A 170 -3.49 5.51 1.85
N VAL A 171 -2.91 5.79 3.01
CA VAL A 171 -1.46 5.84 3.21
C VAL A 171 -1.05 4.75 4.18
N HIS A 172 0.00 4.02 3.84
CA HIS A 172 0.64 3.04 4.70
C HIS A 172 1.76 3.70 5.49
N PHE A 173 1.84 3.40 6.78
CA PHE A 173 2.94 3.76 7.66
C PHE A 173 3.54 2.47 8.22
N ILE A 174 4.83 2.23 7.96
CA ILE A 174 5.55 1.06 8.47
C ILE A 174 6.80 1.50 9.21
N HIS A 175 7.26 0.69 10.16
CA HIS A 175 8.61 0.85 10.70
C HIS A 175 9.67 0.58 9.60
N VAL A 176 10.77 1.34 9.53
CA VAL A 176 11.75 1.19 8.44
C VAL A 176 12.43 -0.18 8.39
N SER A 177 12.54 -0.85 9.54
CA SER A 177 13.12 -2.19 9.63
C SER A 177 12.14 -3.29 9.19
N TYR A 178 10.87 -2.95 8.96
CA TYR A 178 9.88 -3.92 8.53
C TYR A 178 9.95 -4.11 7.01
N ASP A 179 10.32 -5.32 6.58
CA ASP A 179 10.15 -5.73 5.18
C ASP A 179 8.68 -6.06 4.89
N ALA A 180 7.85 -5.02 4.89
CA ALA A 180 6.42 -5.15 4.72
C ALA A 180 6.07 -5.67 3.32
N PRO A 181 5.10 -6.59 3.17
CA PRO A 181 4.64 -7.01 1.85
C PRO A 181 4.18 -5.80 1.03
N ALA A 182 4.61 -5.72 -0.23
CA ALA A 182 4.26 -4.65 -1.18
C ALA A 182 4.87 -3.26 -0.91
N SER A 183 5.95 -3.17 -0.11
CA SER A 183 6.75 -1.95 0.10
C SER A 183 7.78 -1.67 -1.02
N GLY A 184 7.91 -2.55 -2.01
CA GLY A 184 8.93 -2.46 -3.06
C GLY A 184 8.67 -1.36 -4.12
N VAL A 185 9.75 -0.97 -4.83
CA VAL A 185 9.82 0.16 -5.78
C VAL A 185 8.74 0.15 -6.88
N ALA A 186 8.27 -1.02 -7.31
CA ALA A 186 7.24 -1.15 -8.34
C ALA A 186 5.81 -1.24 -7.79
N LYS A 187 5.60 -0.69 -6.58
CA LYS A 187 4.31 -0.69 -5.88
C LYS A 187 4.18 0.48 -4.90
N ALA A 188 5.20 0.76 -4.10
CA ALA A 188 5.20 1.80 -3.09
C ALA A 188 5.68 3.14 -3.68
N ILE A 189 4.93 4.21 -3.42
CA ILE A 189 5.28 5.58 -3.79
C ILE A 189 5.25 6.43 -2.53
N LEU A 190 6.43 6.91 -2.11
CA LEU A 190 6.60 7.62 -0.83
C LEU A 190 5.71 8.86 -0.75
N LEU A 191 5.07 9.07 0.41
CA LEU A 191 4.21 10.22 0.67
C LEU A 191 4.95 11.54 0.47
N GLU A 192 6.19 11.64 0.95
CA GLU A 192 7.01 12.84 0.80
C GLU A 192 7.31 13.15 -0.68
N ASN A 193 7.55 12.11 -1.49
CA ASN A 193 7.73 12.29 -2.93
C ASN A 193 6.44 12.75 -3.62
N VAL A 194 5.27 12.23 -3.22
CA VAL A 194 3.97 12.70 -3.73
C VAL A 194 3.75 14.17 -3.42
N ILE A 195 3.99 14.58 -2.16
CA ILE A 195 3.89 15.98 -1.73
C ILE A 195 4.83 16.86 -2.55
N ASN A 196 6.10 16.48 -2.65
CA ASN A 196 7.10 17.24 -3.40
C ASN A 196 6.72 17.37 -4.88
N ASN A 197 6.30 16.28 -5.52
CA ASN A 197 5.90 16.28 -6.92
C ASN A 197 4.74 17.23 -7.19
N LEU A 198 3.74 17.27 -6.31
CA LEU A 198 2.58 18.16 -6.43
C LEU A 198 2.91 19.64 -6.15
N LYS A 199 3.90 19.90 -5.27
CA LYS A 199 4.44 21.26 -5.08
C LYS A 199 5.17 21.78 -6.32
N LEU A 200 5.90 20.89 -7.02
CA LEU A 200 6.63 21.25 -8.23
C LEU A 200 5.71 21.37 -9.46
N ILE A 201 4.79 20.43 -9.63
CA ILE A 201 3.88 20.37 -10.77
C ILE A 201 2.47 20.07 -10.23
N PRO A 202 1.54 21.06 -10.23
CA PRO A 202 0.24 20.94 -9.56
C PRO A 202 -0.65 19.77 -10.01
N ASP A 203 -0.44 19.26 -11.22
CA ASP A 203 -1.16 18.14 -11.81
C ASP A 203 -0.24 16.96 -12.17
N PHE A 204 0.92 16.83 -11.50
CA PHE A 204 1.97 15.84 -11.80
C PHE A 204 1.42 14.44 -12.10
N TYR A 205 0.60 13.90 -11.20
CA TYR A 205 0.09 12.52 -11.28
C TYR A 205 -0.97 12.32 -12.38
N LYS A 206 -1.59 13.40 -12.87
CA LYS A 206 -2.47 13.34 -14.04
C LYS A 206 -1.69 13.21 -15.36
N ARG A 207 -0.38 13.48 -15.35
CA ARG A 207 0.47 13.55 -16.54
C ARG A 207 1.58 12.51 -16.56
N SER A 208 2.11 12.16 -15.40
CA SER A 208 3.26 11.27 -15.27
C SER A 208 2.95 9.86 -15.78
N THR A 209 3.96 9.18 -16.30
CA THR A 209 3.91 7.72 -16.46
C THR A 209 4.13 7.09 -15.08
N LEU A 210 3.27 6.15 -14.69
CA LEU A 210 3.38 5.43 -13.42
C LEU A 210 3.74 3.97 -13.67
N THR A 211 4.75 3.49 -12.95
CA THR A 211 5.25 2.13 -13.09
C THR A 211 4.71 1.25 -11.97
N PHE A 212 4.16 0.08 -12.33
CA PHE A 212 3.70 -0.92 -11.36
C PHE A 212 3.84 -2.34 -11.91
N THR A 213 3.71 -3.34 -11.05
CA THR A 213 3.65 -4.75 -11.49
C THR A 213 2.24 -5.31 -11.49
N LEU A 214 1.92 -6.13 -12.49
CA LEU A 214 0.75 -7.00 -12.53
C LEU A 214 1.17 -8.46 -12.55
N LYS A 215 0.29 -9.34 -12.06
CA LYS A 215 0.47 -10.80 -12.18
C LYS A 215 -0.06 -11.28 -13.52
N GLU A 216 0.43 -12.43 -13.99
CA GLU A 216 0.03 -13.04 -15.26
C GLU A 216 -1.48 -13.22 -15.43
N GLN A 217 -2.20 -13.53 -14.36
CA GLN A 217 -3.66 -13.75 -14.38
C GLN A 217 -4.46 -12.49 -14.02
N ASP A 218 -3.80 -11.35 -13.83
CA ASP A 218 -4.50 -10.09 -13.52
C ASP A 218 -5.29 -9.64 -14.76
N PRO A 219 -6.62 -9.44 -14.67
CA PRO A 219 -7.42 -9.03 -15.82
C PRO A 219 -6.96 -7.71 -16.44
N LEU A 220 -6.42 -6.78 -15.64
CA LEU A 220 -5.89 -5.53 -16.15
C LEU A 220 -4.69 -5.76 -17.08
N LEU A 221 -3.88 -6.79 -16.82
CA LEU A 221 -2.74 -7.14 -17.68
C LEU A 221 -3.22 -7.53 -19.07
N ALA A 222 -4.32 -8.28 -19.17
CA ALA A 222 -4.88 -8.71 -20.45
C ALA A 222 -5.30 -7.49 -21.30
N LEU A 223 -5.89 -6.46 -20.68
CA LEU A 223 -6.27 -5.22 -21.35
C LEU A 223 -5.03 -4.44 -21.85
N PHE A 224 -3.96 -4.38 -21.06
CA PHE A 224 -2.71 -3.78 -21.51
C PHE A 224 -2.08 -4.53 -22.69
N ARG A 225 -2.11 -5.86 -22.68
CA ARG A 225 -1.61 -6.70 -23.78
C ARG A 225 -2.39 -6.48 -25.06
N GLU A 226 -3.72 -6.43 -24.96
CA GLU A 226 -4.59 -6.14 -26.11
C GLU A 226 -4.29 -4.75 -26.68
N ALA A 227 -4.24 -3.71 -25.84
CA ALA A 227 -4.04 -2.33 -26.27
C ALA A 227 -2.61 -2.04 -26.77
N LYS A 228 -1.61 -2.82 -26.34
CA LYS A 228 -0.19 -2.61 -26.71
C LYS A 228 0.38 -3.69 -27.63
N HIS A 229 -0.43 -4.69 -28.00
CA HIS A 229 -0.08 -5.79 -28.90
C HIS A 229 1.15 -6.62 -28.48
N TRP A 230 1.15 -7.19 -27.25
CA TRP A 230 2.19 -8.13 -26.77
C TRP A 230 1.67 -9.22 -25.83
#